data_AF-A0A2V0PLP6-F1
#
_entry.id   AF-A0A2V0PLP6-F1
#
_cell.length_a   1.000
_cell.length_b   1.000
_cell.length_c   1.000
_cell.angle_alpha   90.00
_cell.angle_beta   90.00
_cell.angle_gamma   90.00
#
_symmetry.space_group_name_H-M   'P 1'
#
loop_
_entity.id
_entity.type
_entity.pdbx_description
1 polymer ?
#
loop_
_entity_poly.entity_id
_entity_poly.type
_entity_poly.pdbx_seq_one_letter_code
_entity_poly.pdbx_strand_id
1 'polypeptide(L)'
;MLAGAIAAGRRELRSAARRLRLGGDWGWRGGADGGGGAAWRPPLAPPLGQRGAHSQPPQPQQQQQQDERHTFDLVPGTTLSIAVRRPGSGVIVRNGAHDAVAVAGPHLAVSRAGNAIAVADDASSASACSVSVELPQRFCGLAVTTAGGAVEMAGQLNEAPLEIESKGGAISVSRARATDATLLSAGGPVSAGELSAARVVLRSGGGGVEVKRLFSLDVDLSSAAAGRRDSDSGGSGGSGGSGGSGGSGGSGGSGGSGGSGPADGGSGGGGAGQAGAAPPRRAPRSAGSVGGGDVRLGAAYGQRASVETGGGALRAAHVSCAGLLSADSGGGEIDIGGLEGCASLLSRGGRIRVHLHERFESCFLDSSGGDVEVLISPGAAVASLQVQAGGGVRVDAALRVSGELGPTSCAGTIAGGGRGGGAAGAASAADAAAAAAEQAAAARRVGVPGYSTEAAVEAERGSGGAGGAGHGAGAVWNASRLARAGADGGGGGGGGGGGGGGGKLVVNAGAGRVELRALSWMEAVARKVRAGGGSADRDRL
;
A
#
# COMPACT_ATOMS: atom_id res chain seq x y z
N MET A 1 -49.76 -0.70 0.85
CA MET A 1 -49.14 -1.32 -0.34
C MET A 1 -47.78 -1.97 -0.03
N LEU A 2 -46.84 -1.31 0.68
CA LEU A 2 -45.48 -1.82 0.92
C LEU A 2 -45.40 -3.27 1.48
N ALA A 3 -46.27 -3.64 2.42
CA ALA A 3 -46.30 -4.99 3.00
C ALA A 3 -46.65 -6.11 1.99
N GLY A 4 -47.39 -5.79 0.93
CA GLY A 4 -47.76 -6.74 -0.12
C GLY A 4 -46.55 -7.16 -0.98
N ALA A 5 -45.66 -6.22 -1.29
CA ALA A 5 -44.45 -6.48 -2.08
C ALA A 5 -43.48 -7.43 -1.33
N ILE A 6 -43.34 -7.26 -0.01
CA ILE A 6 -42.49 -8.13 0.83
C ILE A 6 -43.06 -9.56 0.90
N ALA A 7 -44.39 -9.71 0.90
CA ALA A 7 -45.07 -11.01 0.86
C ALA A 7 -45.04 -11.69 -0.54
N ALA A 8 -44.79 -10.93 -1.61
CA ALA A 8 -44.55 -11.47 -2.95
C ALA A 8 -43.11 -12.01 -3.06
N GLY A 9 -42.10 -11.20 -2.75
CA GLY A 9 -40.69 -11.60 -2.85
C GLY A 9 -40.33 -12.82 -1.97
N ARG A 10 -40.94 -12.96 -0.79
CA ARG A 10 -40.76 -14.15 0.06
C ARG A 10 -41.35 -15.45 -0.53
N ARG A 11 -42.26 -15.37 -1.52
CA ARG A 11 -42.80 -16.56 -2.20
C ARG A 11 -41.92 -17.00 -3.38
N GLU A 12 -41.32 -16.07 -4.12
CA GLU A 12 -40.34 -16.40 -5.17
C GLU A 12 -39.05 -17.01 -4.60
N LEU A 13 -38.52 -16.47 -3.50
CA LEU A 13 -37.33 -17.07 -2.86
C LEU A 13 -37.56 -18.51 -2.37
N ARG A 14 -38.79 -18.85 -1.95
CA ARG A 14 -39.15 -20.23 -1.55
C ARG A 14 -39.40 -21.16 -2.74
N SER A 15 -39.80 -20.65 -3.90
CA SER A 15 -39.96 -21.47 -5.11
C SER A 15 -38.61 -21.72 -5.81
N ALA A 16 -37.69 -20.75 -5.78
CA ALA A 16 -36.31 -20.93 -6.23
C ALA A 16 -35.56 -21.99 -5.40
N ALA A 17 -35.65 -21.91 -4.06
CA ALA A 17 -34.99 -22.86 -3.15
C ALA A 17 -35.49 -24.32 -3.30
N ARG A 18 -36.71 -24.55 -3.81
CA ARG A 18 -37.21 -25.91 -4.12
C ARG A 18 -36.71 -26.48 -5.44
N ARG A 19 -36.32 -25.65 -6.43
CA ARG A 19 -35.78 -26.14 -7.70
C ARG A 19 -34.32 -26.61 -7.58
N LEU A 20 -33.58 -26.15 -6.57
CA LEU A 20 -32.19 -26.52 -6.30
C LEU A 20 -32.01 -27.79 -5.45
N ARG A 21 -33.07 -28.57 -5.18
CA ARG A 21 -33.00 -29.83 -4.40
C ARG A 21 -33.46 -31.08 -5.18
N LEU A 22 -33.58 -31.01 -6.50
CA LEU A 22 -34.09 -32.11 -7.35
C LEU A 22 -33.19 -32.41 -8.57
N GLY A 23 -31.87 -32.33 -8.40
CA GLY A 23 -30.90 -32.75 -9.42
C GLY A 23 -29.54 -33.06 -8.82
N GLY A 24 -29.19 -34.34 -8.73
CA GLY A 24 -27.92 -34.77 -8.14
C GLY A 24 -27.84 -36.24 -7.71
N ASP A 25 -28.58 -37.15 -8.34
CA ASP A 25 -28.47 -38.60 -8.09
C ASP A 25 -27.50 -39.22 -9.11
N TRP A 26 -26.20 -39.24 -8.77
CA TRP A 26 -25.16 -39.88 -9.57
C TRP A 26 -24.81 -41.24 -8.98
N GLY A 27 -25.60 -42.25 -9.35
CA GLY A 27 -25.39 -43.63 -8.93
C GLY A 27 -24.10 -44.21 -9.50
N TRP A 28 -23.11 -44.46 -8.63
CA TRP A 28 -21.89 -45.18 -8.98
C TRP A 28 -22.17 -46.70 -8.99
N ARG A 29 -22.51 -47.25 -10.16
CA ARG A 29 -22.58 -48.71 -10.37
C ARG A 29 -21.17 -49.27 -10.53
N GLY A 30 -20.84 -50.30 -9.74
CA GLY A 30 -19.53 -50.93 -9.78
C GLY A 30 -19.32 -51.81 -11.01
N GLY A 31 -18.04 -51.95 -11.39
CA GLY A 31 -17.52 -53.11 -12.13
C GLY A 31 -16.72 -53.97 -11.16
N ALA A 32 -17.04 -55.26 -11.10
CA ALA A 32 -16.32 -56.23 -10.29
C ALA A 32 -15.49 -57.13 -11.22
N ASP A 33 -14.18 -57.09 -11.05
CA ASP A 33 -13.15 -58.05 -11.47
C ASP A 33 -11.91 -57.72 -10.60
N GLY A 34 -11.07 -58.64 -10.12
CA GLY A 34 -10.99 -60.07 -10.38
C GLY A 34 -9.54 -60.51 -10.21
N GLY A 35 -9.17 -61.00 -9.01
CA GLY A 35 -7.81 -61.41 -8.66
C GLY A 35 -7.26 -60.67 -7.43
N GLY A 36 -6.59 -61.29 -6.46
CA GLY A 36 -5.98 -62.63 -6.48
C GLY A 36 -4.49 -62.52 -6.18
N GLY A 37 -4.13 -62.02 -4.99
CA GLY A 37 -2.75 -61.67 -4.62
C GLY A 37 -2.37 -62.14 -3.21
N ALA A 38 -1.46 -63.10 -3.16
CA ALA A 38 -1.03 -63.87 -1.99
C ALA A 38 -0.80 -63.10 -0.68
N ALA A 39 -1.32 -63.64 0.43
CA ALA A 39 -0.96 -63.23 1.78
C ALA A 39 0.47 -63.69 2.13
N TRP A 40 1.41 -62.75 2.20
CA TRP A 40 2.73 -63.00 2.77
C TRP A 40 2.69 -62.97 4.29
N ARG A 41 2.74 -64.15 4.92
CA ARG A 41 3.04 -64.32 6.35
C ARG A 41 4.55 -64.54 6.53
N PRO A 42 5.29 -63.67 7.23
CA PRO A 42 6.65 -63.99 7.66
C PRO A 42 6.62 -65.08 8.76
N PRO A 43 7.68 -65.91 8.87
CA PRO A 43 7.69 -67.07 9.75
C PRO A 43 7.86 -66.71 11.23
N LEU A 44 7.29 -67.53 12.13
CA LEU A 44 7.59 -67.49 13.55
C LEU A 44 9.04 -67.95 13.80
N ALA A 45 9.79 -67.17 14.59
CA ALA A 45 11.06 -67.58 15.17
C ALA A 45 10.85 -68.25 16.54
N PRO A 46 11.70 -69.23 16.92
CA PRO A 46 11.56 -69.98 18.18
C PRO A 46 12.06 -69.17 19.41
N PRO A 47 11.62 -69.52 20.63
CA PRO A 47 12.03 -68.83 21.85
C PRO A 47 13.42 -69.27 22.31
N LEU A 48 14.40 -68.37 22.25
CA LEU A 48 15.66 -68.51 22.99
C LEU A 48 15.58 -67.74 24.31
N GLY A 49 15.89 -68.43 25.40
CA GLY A 49 15.83 -67.86 26.75
C GLY A 49 17.17 -67.36 27.28
N GLN A 50 17.09 -66.85 28.50
CA GLN A 50 18.17 -66.51 29.45
C GLN A 50 18.90 -65.15 29.33
N ARG A 51 18.71 -64.40 30.43
CA ARG A 51 19.76 -63.75 31.23
C ARG A 51 20.64 -62.69 30.54
N GLY A 52 20.12 -61.46 30.53
CA GLY A 52 20.93 -60.24 30.61
C GLY A 52 20.25 -59.25 31.56
N ALA A 53 20.85 -58.98 32.72
CA ALA A 53 20.39 -57.92 33.61
C ALA A 53 20.82 -56.56 33.02
N HIS A 54 20.11 -56.10 31.99
CA HIS A 54 20.35 -54.79 31.42
C HIS A 54 19.90 -53.71 32.40
N SER A 55 20.88 -53.04 33.00
CA SER A 55 20.72 -51.74 33.64
C SER A 55 20.01 -50.79 32.67
N GLN A 56 18.73 -50.55 32.95
CA GLN A 56 17.92 -49.60 32.20
C GLN A 56 18.65 -48.25 32.24
N PRO A 57 19.05 -47.66 31.09
CA PRO A 57 19.72 -46.38 31.11
C PRO A 57 18.81 -45.38 31.83
N PRO A 58 19.36 -44.53 32.72
CA PRO A 58 18.53 -43.59 33.47
C PRO A 58 17.73 -42.78 32.46
N GLN A 59 16.41 -42.95 32.48
CA GLN A 59 15.54 -42.14 31.63
C GLN A 59 15.88 -40.69 31.96
N PRO A 60 16.23 -39.86 30.97
CA PRO A 60 16.49 -38.45 31.24
C PRO A 60 15.22 -37.93 31.89
N GLN A 61 15.33 -37.56 33.17
CA GLN A 61 14.22 -36.98 33.90
C GLN A 61 13.85 -35.72 33.14
N GLN A 62 12.80 -35.81 32.33
CA GLN A 62 12.15 -34.65 31.76
C GLN A 62 11.61 -33.90 32.96
N GLN A 63 12.43 -32.99 33.49
CA GLN A 63 11.96 -31.91 34.32
C GLN A 63 10.96 -31.18 33.44
N GLN A 64 9.69 -31.54 33.64
CA GLN A 64 8.57 -30.78 33.17
C GLN A 64 8.73 -29.41 33.82
N GLN A 65 9.30 -28.46 33.06
CA GLN A 65 9.23 -27.06 33.39
C GLN A 65 7.73 -26.76 33.45
N GLN A 66 7.21 -26.67 34.67
CA GLN A 66 5.83 -26.34 34.91
C GLN A 66 5.67 -24.86 34.56
N ASP A 67 5.09 -24.59 33.38
CA ASP A 67 4.75 -23.23 33.00
C ASP A 67 3.80 -22.65 34.06
N GLU A 68 4.23 -21.57 34.71
CA GLU A 68 3.44 -20.87 35.71
C GLU A 68 2.22 -20.27 35.02
N ARG A 69 1.02 -20.75 35.36
CA ARG A 69 -0.25 -20.29 34.80
C ARG A 69 -1.03 -19.48 35.84
N HIS A 70 -1.30 -18.23 35.50
CA HIS A 70 -2.10 -17.31 36.29
C HIS A 70 -3.44 -17.07 35.61
N THR A 71 -4.54 -17.09 36.36
CA THR A 71 -5.90 -16.84 35.86
C THR A 71 -6.54 -15.71 36.67
N PHE A 72 -7.26 -14.81 35.99
CA PHE A 72 -7.88 -13.63 36.58
C PHE A 72 -9.31 -13.46 36.09
N ASP A 73 -10.26 -13.31 37.02
CA ASP A 73 -11.65 -13.02 36.69
C ASP A 73 -11.78 -11.63 36.04
N LEU A 74 -12.46 -11.56 34.91
CA LEU A 74 -12.64 -10.37 34.11
C LEU A 74 -13.69 -9.43 34.72
N VAL A 75 -13.34 -8.15 34.81
CA VAL A 75 -14.31 -7.07 35.08
C VAL A 75 -14.49 -6.27 33.77
N PRO A 76 -15.71 -5.85 33.38
CA PRO A 76 -15.90 -5.05 32.18
C PRO A 76 -15.00 -3.81 32.15
N GLY A 77 -14.30 -3.60 31.03
CA GLY A 77 -13.29 -2.55 30.91
C GLY A 77 -11.95 -2.90 31.55
N THR A 78 -11.65 -4.18 31.75
CA THR A 78 -10.30 -4.65 32.08
C THR A 78 -9.36 -4.39 30.91
N THR A 79 -8.10 -4.07 31.20
CA THR A 79 -7.03 -3.97 30.21
C THR A 79 -5.87 -4.87 30.64
N LEU A 80 -5.47 -5.76 29.73
CA LEU A 80 -4.28 -6.59 29.88
C LEU A 80 -3.09 -5.89 29.23
N SER A 81 -2.08 -5.56 30.03
CA SER A 81 -0.80 -5.00 29.59
C SER A 81 0.29 -6.04 29.76
N ILE A 82 1.00 -6.36 28.67
CA ILE A 82 2.08 -7.36 28.64
C ILE A 82 3.35 -6.70 28.15
N ALA A 83 4.40 -6.71 28.98
CA ALA A 83 5.71 -6.14 28.66
C ALA A 83 6.78 -7.24 28.68
N VAL A 84 7.15 -7.75 27.50
CA VAL A 84 8.22 -8.76 27.33
C VAL A 84 9.53 -8.07 26.98
N ARG A 85 10.41 -7.95 27.96
CA ARG A 85 11.69 -7.24 27.91
C ARG A 85 12.84 -8.09 27.40
N ARG A 86 12.76 -9.43 27.47
CA ARG A 86 13.78 -10.32 26.91
C ARG A 86 13.77 -10.29 25.37
N PRO A 87 14.89 -9.97 24.69
CA PRO A 87 14.96 -10.00 23.24
C PRO A 87 14.59 -11.37 22.65
N GLY A 88 13.95 -11.37 21.49
CA GLY A 88 13.48 -12.58 20.81
C GLY A 88 12.30 -13.31 21.48
N SER A 89 11.89 -12.92 22.68
CA SER A 89 10.79 -13.57 23.40
C SER A 89 9.42 -13.14 22.86
N GLY A 90 8.61 -14.11 22.48
CA GLY A 90 7.34 -13.89 21.78
C GLY A 90 6.11 -13.89 22.69
N VAL A 91 4.99 -13.39 22.14
CA VAL A 91 3.67 -13.41 22.79
C VAL A 91 2.65 -14.05 21.84
N ILE A 92 1.94 -15.08 22.30
CA ILE A 92 0.88 -15.75 21.54
C ILE A 92 -0.45 -15.51 22.27
N VAL A 93 -1.36 -14.80 21.62
CA VAL A 93 -2.69 -14.46 22.15
C VAL A 93 -3.77 -15.27 21.44
N ARG A 94 -4.51 -16.06 22.21
CA ARG A 94 -5.61 -16.93 21.78
C ARG A 94 -6.89 -16.52 22.50
N ASN A 95 -8.05 -16.98 22.01
CA ASN A 95 -9.27 -16.81 22.78
C ASN A 95 -9.35 -17.81 23.93
N GLY A 96 -9.64 -17.29 25.12
CA GLY A 96 -9.85 -18.05 26.35
C GLY A 96 -11.31 -18.21 26.71
N ALA A 97 -11.56 -18.43 28.00
CA ALA A 97 -12.88 -18.34 28.61
C ALA A 97 -13.49 -16.93 28.42
N HIS A 98 -14.81 -16.81 28.54
CA HIS A 98 -15.52 -15.55 28.31
C HIS A 98 -15.43 -14.55 29.47
N ASP A 99 -15.06 -15.05 30.64
CA ASP A 99 -15.12 -14.41 31.96
C ASP A 99 -13.77 -14.38 32.68
N ALA A 100 -12.71 -14.95 32.09
CA ALA A 100 -11.38 -14.98 32.69
C ALA A 100 -10.27 -14.73 31.66
N VAL A 101 -9.22 -14.05 32.09
CA VAL A 101 -7.94 -13.94 31.38
C VAL A 101 -6.98 -14.96 31.99
N ALA A 102 -6.34 -15.80 31.18
CA ALA A 102 -5.25 -16.65 31.64
C ALA A 102 -3.94 -16.31 30.92
N VAL A 103 -2.84 -16.35 31.66
CA VAL A 103 -1.48 -16.05 31.19
C VAL A 103 -0.57 -17.17 31.67
N ALA A 104 0.24 -17.73 30.77
CA ALA A 104 1.17 -18.80 31.07
C ALA A 104 2.56 -18.53 30.47
N GLY A 105 3.60 -18.85 31.22
CA GLY A 105 4.99 -18.82 30.76
C GLY A 105 5.99 -18.76 31.92
N PRO A 106 7.29 -18.96 31.65
CA PRO A 106 8.31 -19.04 32.70
C PRO A 106 8.79 -17.66 33.18
N HIS A 107 8.84 -17.49 34.50
CA HIS A 107 9.33 -16.29 35.20
C HIS A 107 8.51 -15.04 34.87
N LEU A 108 7.19 -15.13 35.08
CA LEU A 108 6.25 -14.03 34.88
C LEU A 108 5.94 -13.31 36.19
N ALA A 109 6.31 -12.03 36.26
CA ALA A 109 5.82 -11.13 37.30
C ALA A 109 4.43 -10.62 36.87
N VAL A 110 3.37 -11.16 37.47
CA VAL A 110 1.99 -10.72 37.20
C VAL A 110 1.44 -9.94 38.38
N SER A 111 0.81 -8.80 38.10
CA SER A 111 0.17 -7.93 39.10
C SER A 111 -1.19 -7.45 38.60
N ARG A 112 -2.13 -7.19 39.53
CA ARG A 112 -3.46 -6.65 39.24
C ARG A 112 -3.70 -5.39 40.05
N ALA A 113 -4.06 -4.30 39.39
CA ALA A 113 -4.40 -3.01 40.00
C ALA A 113 -5.78 -2.57 39.47
N GLY A 114 -6.83 -2.92 40.23
CA GLY A 114 -8.22 -2.72 39.80
C GLY A 114 -8.53 -3.47 38.51
N ASN A 115 -8.80 -2.72 37.44
CA ASN A 115 -9.10 -3.22 36.10
C ASN A 115 -7.84 -3.40 35.22
N ALA A 116 -6.65 -3.02 35.68
CA ALA A 116 -5.42 -3.30 34.94
C ALA A 116 -4.80 -4.63 35.41
N ILE A 117 -4.48 -5.51 34.46
CA ILE A 117 -3.63 -6.68 34.68
C ILE A 117 -2.31 -6.39 33.98
N ALA A 118 -1.20 -6.35 34.71
CA ALA A 118 0.13 -6.12 34.18
C ALA A 118 0.99 -7.38 34.30
N VAL A 119 1.49 -7.86 33.17
CA VAL A 119 2.40 -8.99 33.03
C VAL A 119 3.75 -8.45 32.57
N ALA A 120 4.81 -8.75 33.31
CA ALA A 120 6.18 -8.55 32.86
C ALA A 120 6.97 -9.85 32.97
N ASP A 121 7.92 -10.08 32.07
CA ASP A 121 8.89 -11.14 32.25
C ASP A 121 10.07 -10.67 33.13
N ASP A 122 10.71 -11.61 33.82
CA ASP A 122 11.98 -11.32 34.48
C ASP A 122 13.10 -11.17 33.43
N ALA A 123 13.62 -9.96 33.33
CA ALA A 123 14.74 -9.61 32.45
C ALA A 123 16.09 -10.23 32.88
N SER A 124 16.17 -10.86 34.06
CA SER A 124 17.37 -11.57 34.53
C SER A 124 17.71 -12.83 33.71
N SER A 125 16.71 -13.45 33.07
CA SER A 125 16.88 -14.69 32.33
C SER A 125 17.40 -14.45 30.91
N ALA A 126 18.52 -15.08 30.54
CA ALA A 126 19.12 -14.96 29.21
C ALA A 126 18.40 -15.76 28.11
N SER A 127 17.53 -16.71 28.50
CA SER A 127 16.81 -17.57 27.56
C SER A 127 15.54 -16.88 27.06
N ALA A 128 15.33 -16.91 25.74
CA ALA A 128 14.08 -16.46 25.13
C ALA A 128 12.90 -17.31 25.62
N CYS A 129 11.77 -16.66 25.89
CA CYS A 129 10.53 -17.32 26.31
C CYS A 129 9.40 -17.11 25.30
N SER A 130 8.32 -17.88 25.46
CA SER A 130 7.04 -17.62 24.82
C SER A 130 6.01 -17.37 25.93
N VAL A 131 5.28 -16.26 25.85
CA VAL A 131 4.16 -15.95 26.75
C VAL A 131 2.87 -16.33 26.05
N SER A 132 2.16 -17.33 26.58
CA SER A 132 0.86 -17.74 26.07
C SER A 132 -0.25 -17.03 26.84
N VAL A 133 -1.20 -16.43 26.12
CA VAL A 133 -2.29 -15.64 26.69
C VAL A 133 -3.62 -16.14 26.13
N GLU A 134 -4.56 -16.41 27.02
CA GLU A 134 -5.93 -16.78 26.71
C GLU A 134 -6.85 -15.63 27.15
N LEU A 135 -7.49 -14.98 26.18
CA LEU A 135 -8.14 -13.68 26.37
C LEU A 135 -9.61 -13.76 25.90
N PRO A 136 -10.58 -13.25 26.66
CA PRO A 136 -11.99 -13.23 26.26
C PRO A 136 -12.18 -12.40 24.98
N GLN A 137 -13.13 -12.79 24.14
CA GLN A 137 -13.38 -12.13 22.84
C GLN A 137 -13.89 -10.69 22.93
N ARG A 138 -14.31 -10.21 24.11
CA ARG A 138 -14.95 -8.90 24.33
C ARG A 138 -14.52 -8.30 25.67
N PHE A 139 -14.67 -6.98 25.79
CA PHE A 139 -14.58 -6.20 27.04
C PHE A 139 -13.22 -6.22 27.77
N CYS A 140 -12.18 -6.74 27.13
CA CYS A 140 -10.81 -6.75 27.62
C CYS A 140 -9.89 -6.06 26.61
N GLY A 141 -9.32 -4.90 26.96
CA GLY A 141 -8.31 -4.22 26.16
C GLY A 141 -6.99 -4.99 26.17
N LEU A 142 -6.23 -4.88 25.08
CA LEU A 142 -4.93 -5.57 24.94
C LEU A 142 -3.84 -4.56 24.57
N ALA A 143 -2.83 -4.44 25.44
CA ALA A 143 -1.58 -3.73 25.18
C ALA A 143 -0.41 -4.72 25.29
N VAL A 144 0.40 -4.86 24.24
CA VAL A 144 1.57 -5.74 24.21
C VAL A 144 2.79 -4.96 23.75
N THR A 145 3.89 -5.03 24.50
CA THR A 145 5.18 -4.47 24.12
C THR A 145 6.23 -5.58 24.18
N THR A 146 6.95 -5.85 23.09
CA THR A 146 8.07 -6.83 23.08
C THR A 146 9.40 -6.20 22.68
N ALA A 147 10.49 -6.69 23.28
CA ALA A 147 11.87 -6.34 22.93
C ALA A 147 12.37 -6.99 21.62
N GLY A 148 11.48 -7.21 20.65
CA GLY A 148 11.80 -7.72 19.31
C GLY A 148 11.43 -9.18 19.06
N GLY A 149 10.78 -9.88 19.99
CA GLY A 149 10.12 -11.15 19.70
C GLY A 149 8.77 -10.96 19.04
N ALA A 150 8.31 -11.97 18.29
CA ALA A 150 7.07 -11.90 17.51
C ALA A 150 5.81 -11.85 18.40
N VAL A 151 4.77 -11.19 17.91
CA VAL A 151 3.44 -11.17 18.55
C VAL A 151 2.42 -11.78 17.59
N GLU A 152 1.80 -12.88 18.00
CA GLU A 152 0.77 -13.58 17.23
C GLU A 152 -0.57 -13.55 17.99
N MET A 153 -1.52 -12.74 17.51
CA MET A 153 -2.90 -12.78 17.97
C MET A 153 -3.71 -13.70 17.03
N ALA A 154 -3.68 -15.00 17.33
CA ALA A 154 -4.46 -16.01 16.62
C ALA A 154 -5.96 -15.90 16.89
N GLY A 155 -6.35 -15.40 18.07
CA GLY A 155 -7.75 -15.18 18.46
C GLY A 155 -8.41 -13.93 17.85
N GLN A 156 -9.71 -13.77 18.10
CA GLN A 156 -10.50 -12.59 17.76
C GLN A 156 -10.65 -11.65 18.97
N LEU A 157 -10.41 -10.35 18.75
CA LEU A 157 -10.72 -9.28 19.71
C LEU A 157 -11.91 -8.44 19.22
N ASN A 158 -12.83 -8.04 20.11
CA ASN A 158 -13.96 -7.17 19.78
C ASN A 158 -14.21 -6.11 20.87
N GLU A 159 -14.60 -4.90 20.43
CA GLU A 159 -15.12 -3.79 21.24
C GLU A 159 -14.18 -3.35 22.38
N ALA A 160 -12.87 -3.40 22.11
CA ALA A 160 -11.83 -3.05 23.06
C ALA A 160 -10.62 -2.42 22.33
N PRO A 161 -9.79 -1.59 22.99
CA PRO A 161 -8.58 -1.05 22.37
C PRO A 161 -7.53 -2.13 22.12
N LEU A 162 -6.76 -1.97 21.05
CA LEU A 162 -5.66 -2.86 20.67
C LEU A 162 -4.37 -2.07 20.42
N GLU A 163 -3.35 -2.35 21.21
CA GLU A 163 -2.01 -1.77 21.06
C GLU A 163 -0.97 -2.90 21.06
N ILE A 164 -0.17 -3.00 20.00
CA ILE A 164 0.93 -3.97 19.91
C ILE A 164 2.17 -3.23 19.39
N GLU A 165 3.21 -3.16 20.21
CA GLU A 165 4.54 -2.68 19.85
C GLU A 165 5.56 -3.84 19.89
N SER A 166 6.39 -3.96 18.86
CA SER A 166 7.55 -4.84 18.87
C SER A 166 8.81 -4.15 18.36
N LYS A 167 9.92 -4.27 19.09
CA LYS A 167 11.22 -3.69 18.71
C LYS A 167 11.95 -4.45 17.58
N GLY A 168 11.21 -5.09 16.67
CA GLY A 168 11.75 -5.79 15.49
C GLY A 168 11.07 -7.13 15.17
N GLY A 169 10.19 -7.64 16.05
CA GLY A 169 9.46 -8.86 15.82
C GLY A 169 8.33 -8.68 14.81
N ALA A 170 7.92 -9.78 14.17
CA ALA A 170 6.72 -9.81 13.35
C ALA A 170 5.47 -9.62 14.22
N ILE A 171 4.47 -8.89 13.72
CA ILE A 171 3.15 -8.77 14.35
C ILE A 171 2.14 -9.41 13.40
N SER A 172 1.34 -10.36 13.91
CA SER A 172 0.30 -11.06 13.15
C SER A 172 -1.02 -11.01 13.92
N VAL A 173 -2.07 -10.46 13.31
CA VAL A 173 -3.40 -10.28 13.90
C VAL A 173 -4.45 -10.97 13.04
N SER A 174 -5.07 -12.06 13.51
CA SER A 174 -6.04 -12.80 12.69
C SER A 174 -7.32 -12.00 12.46
N ARG A 175 -7.94 -11.48 13.52
CA ARG A 175 -9.10 -10.59 13.46
C ARG A 175 -9.20 -9.68 14.68
N ALA A 176 -9.36 -8.37 14.46
CA ALA A 176 -9.71 -7.42 15.51
C ALA A 176 -10.83 -6.47 15.07
N ARG A 177 -11.79 -6.25 15.96
CA ARG A 177 -12.82 -5.21 15.89
C ARG A 177 -12.63 -4.27 17.07
N ALA A 178 -11.57 -3.48 17.04
CA ALA A 178 -11.17 -2.64 18.15
C ALA A 178 -11.95 -1.32 18.20
N THR A 179 -11.82 -0.54 19.28
CA THR A 179 -12.17 0.89 19.26
C THR A 179 -11.12 1.66 18.47
N ASP A 180 -9.85 1.41 18.78
CA ASP A 180 -8.65 1.93 18.13
C ASP A 180 -7.64 0.79 18.02
N ALA A 181 -6.87 0.75 16.93
CA ALA A 181 -5.86 -0.28 16.72
C ALA A 181 -4.52 0.32 16.29
N THR A 182 -3.48 0.07 17.09
CA THR A 182 -2.11 0.54 16.86
C THR A 182 -1.16 -0.66 16.82
N LEU A 183 -0.62 -1.01 15.65
CA LEU A 183 0.36 -2.09 15.48
C LEU A 183 1.69 -1.49 14.97
N LEU A 184 2.72 -1.53 15.79
CA LEU A 184 4.02 -0.89 15.53
C LEU A 184 5.14 -1.93 15.61
N SER A 185 5.82 -2.22 14.51
CA SER A 185 7.07 -2.99 14.54
C SER A 185 8.25 -2.13 14.10
N ALA A 186 9.36 -2.16 14.84
CA ALA A 186 10.57 -1.41 14.49
C ALA A 186 11.33 -1.98 13.26
N GLY A 187 10.90 -3.13 12.71
CA GLY A 187 11.53 -3.73 11.53
C GLY A 187 10.94 -5.06 11.06
N GLY A 188 10.13 -5.74 11.89
CA GLY A 188 9.42 -6.96 11.50
C GLY A 188 8.16 -6.66 10.66
N PRO A 189 7.68 -7.61 9.84
CA PRO A 189 6.46 -7.43 9.08
C PRO A 189 5.24 -7.30 10.00
N VAL A 190 4.22 -6.55 9.55
CA VAL A 190 2.94 -6.39 10.25
C VAL A 190 1.83 -6.94 9.36
N SER A 191 1.14 -7.98 9.80
CA SER A 191 0.05 -8.60 9.05
C SER A 191 -1.26 -8.61 9.84
N ALA A 192 -2.38 -8.36 9.14
CA ALA A 192 -3.72 -8.42 9.69
C ALA A 192 -4.71 -9.10 8.73
N GLY A 193 -5.54 -10.02 9.25
CA GLY A 193 -6.61 -10.66 8.47
C GLY A 193 -7.80 -9.71 8.28
N GLU A 194 -8.60 -9.53 9.32
CA GLU A 194 -9.74 -8.61 9.33
C GLU A 194 -9.56 -7.59 10.46
N LEU A 195 -9.30 -6.33 10.12
CA LEU A 195 -9.11 -5.24 11.07
C LEU A 195 -10.21 -4.19 10.90
N SER A 196 -10.90 -3.88 12.00
CA SER A 196 -11.92 -2.84 12.08
C SER A 196 -11.70 -1.98 13.33
N ALA A 197 -11.65 -0.66 13.19
CA ALA A 197 -11.55 0.28 14.33
C ALA A 197 -11.97 1.70 13.90
N ALA A 198 -12.21 2.62 14.83
CA ALA A 198 -12.42 4.04 14.49
C ALA A 198 -11.15 4.64 13.87
N ARG A 199 -9.98 4.36 14.47
CA ARG A 199 -8.65 4.70 13.97
C ARG A 199 -7.77 3.45 13.87
N VAL A 200 -7.02 3.33 12.78
CA VAL A 200 -6.00 2.29 12.56
C VAL A 200 -4.65 2.92 12.26
N VAL A 201 -3.62 2.54 13.01
CA VAL A 201 -2.21 2.93 12.77
C VAL A 201 -1.36 1.66 12.65
N LEU A 202 -0.88 1.34 11.45
CA LEU A 202 0.02 0.21 11.20
C LEU A 202 1.37 0.74 10.72
N ARG A 203 2.45 0.49 11.46
CA ARG A 203 3.79 0.94 11.08
C ARG A 203 4.79 -0.20 11.15
N SER A 204 5.60 -0.37 10.11
CA SER A 204 6.77 -1.24 10.12
C SER A 204 8.03 -0.48 9.70
N GLY A 205 9.05 -0.53 10.55
CA GLY A 205 10.36 0.10 10.34
C GLY A 205 11.26 -0.60 9.31
N GLY A 206 10.68 -1.32 8.33
CA GLY A 206 11.40 -1.97 7.22
C GLY A 206 10.77 -3.27 6.72
N GLY A 207 9.90 -3.89 7.51
CA GLY A 207 9.09 -5.03 7.08
C GLY A 207 7.87 -4.62 6.26
N GLY A 208 7.31 -5.55 5.50
CA GLY A 208 6.06 -5.30 4.76
C GLY A 208 4.84 -5.18 5.67
N VAL A 209 3.81 -4.49 5.19
CA VAL A 209 2.50 -4.36 5.86
C VAL A 209 1.44 -5.05 5.00
N GLU A 210 0.77 -6.08 5.51
CA GLU A 210 -0.29 -6.81 4.78
C GLU A 210 -1.62 -6.76 5.55
N VAL A 211 -2.70 -6.26 4.94
CA VAL A 211 -4.05 -6.28 5.53
C VAL A 211 -5.06 -6.85 4.55
N LYS A 212 -5.68 -8.00 4.85
CA LYS A 212 -6.64 -8.61 3.92
C LYS A 212 -7.97 -7.84 3.85
N ARG A 213 -8.47 -7.34 4.99
CA ARG A 213 -9.68 -6.50 5.08
C ARG A 213 -9.50 -5.42 6.15
N LEU A 214 -9.74 -4.17 5.77
CA LEU A 214 -9.59 -2.99 6.62
C LEU A 214 -10.86 -2.14 6.59
N PHE A 215 -11.40 -1.82 7.77
CA PHE A 215 -12.55 -0.94 7.94
C PHE A 215 -12.22 0.11 9.01
N SER A 216 -12.05 1.38 8.63
CA SER A 216 -11.76 2.42 9.62
C SER A 216 -12.20 3.80 9.18
N LEU A 217 -12.44 4.73 10.10
CA LEU A 217 -12.69 6.12 9.70
C LEU A 217 -11.38 6.76 9.23
N ASP A 218 -10.32 6.64 10.05
CA ASP A 218 -8.98 7.13 9.75
C ASP A 218 -7.95 6.00 9.74
N VAL A 219 -7.21 5.88 8.64
CA VAL A 219 -6.13 4.89 8.44
C VAL A 219 -4.79 5.60 8.26
N ASP A 220 -3.76 5.15 8.97
CA ASP A 220 -2.35 5.51 8.77
C ASP A 220 -1.52 4.22 8.62
N LEU A 221 -0.95 3.99 7.43
CA LEU A 221 -0.10 2.85 7.12
C LEU A 221 1.28 3.35 6.71
N SER A 222 2.34 2.86 7.34
CA SER A 222 3.71 3.17 6.92
C SER A 222 4.61 1.92 6.91
N SER A 223 5.32 1.74 5.81
CA SER A 223 6.40 0.75 5.64
C SER A 223 7.71 1.46 5.27
N ALA A 224 7.99 2.58 5.94
CA ALA A 224 9.25 3.30 5.81
C ALA A 224 10.26 2.79 6.83
N ALA A 225 11.51 2.51 6.40
CA ALA A 225 12.52 2.11 7.38
C ALA A 225 12.83 3.28 8.33
N ALA A 226 12.95 2.97 9.63
CA ALA A 226 12.98 3.95 10.73
C ALA A 226 14.22 4.90 10.74
N GLY A 227 15.04 4.88 9.69
CA GLY A 227 16.18 5.77 9.47
C GLY A 227 15.80 7.19 9.02
N ARG A 228 14.59 7.41 8.48
CA ARG A 228 14.05 8.78 8.34
C ARG A 228 13.55 9.26 9.71
N ARG A 229 14.43 9.94 10.45
CA ARG A 229 13.98 10.85 11.51
C ARG A 229 13.21 12.00 10.83
N ASP A 230 12.10 12.42 11.42
CA ASP A 230 11.25 13.51 10.92
C ASP A 230 11.86 14.91 11.12
N SER A 231 13.17 15.08 10.88
CA SER A 231 13.88 16.35 11.07
C SER A 231 13.37 17.49 10.18
N ASP A 232 12.57 17.18 9.17
CA ASP A 232 12.14 18.12 8.13
C ASP A 232 10.68 18.59 8.32
N SER A 233 9.92 18.07 9.29
CA SER A 233 8.53 18.47 9.55
C SER A 233 8.37 19.59 10.59
N GLY A 234 9.44 19.93 11.33
CA GLY A 234 9.43 20.95 12.39
C GLY A 234 9.73 22.39 11.96
N GLY A 235 10.05 22.62 10.68
CA GLY A 235 10.49 23.91 10.15
C GLY A 235 9.36 24.79 9.65
N SER A 236 8.47 25.27 10.54
CA SER A 236 7.55 26.35 10.18
C SER A 236 8.38 27.60 9.82
N GLY A 237 8.35 28.00 8.55
CA GLY A 237 9.08 29.15 8.05
C GLY A 237 8.60 30.44 8.71
N GLY A 238 9.22 30.81 9.82
CA GLY A 238 8.98 32.07 10.51
C GLY A 238 9.23 33.21 9.55
N SER A 239 8.19 33.98 9.27
CA SER A 239 8.27 35.19 8.46
C SER A 239 9.28 36.16 9.08
N GLY A 240 10.43 36.32 8.43
CA GLY A 240 11.48 37.27 8.83
C GLY A 240 11.01 38.72 8.67
N GLY A 241 10.20 39.18 9.60
CA GLY A 241 9.79 40.57 9.71
C GLY A 241 10.82 41.40 10.47
N SER A 242 11.67 42.11 9.74
CA SER A 242 12.27 43.37 10.16
C SER A 242 12.20 44.31 8.95
N GLY A 243 11.74 45.55 9.06
CA GLY A 243 11.89 46.47 10.18
C GLY A 243 12.80 47.57 9.67
N GLY A 244 12.21 48.64 9.13
CA GLY A 244 12.91 49.61 8.29
C GLY A 244 13.68 50.71 9.03
N SER A 245 13.97 51.78 8.28
CA SER A 245 14.94 52.87 8.58
C SER A 245 16.41 52.42 8.48
N GLY A 246 17.33 53.19 7.91
CA GLY A 246 17.23 54.48 7.21
C GLY A 246 18.64 55.00 6.91
N GLY A 247 18.78 56.12 6.19
CA GLY A 247 20.06 56.83 6.09
C GLY A 247 20.72 56.83 4.70
N SER A 248 20.93 58.03 4.19
CA SER A 248 21.55 58.39 2.92
C SER A 248 23.07 58.45 2.95
N GLY A 249 23.69 58.31 1.77
CA GLY A 249 24.87 59.11 1.38
C GLY A 249 26.19 58.34 1.25
N GLY A 250 26.97 58.66 0.21
CA GLY A 250 28.32 58.13 0.03
C GLY A 250 28.73 57.84 -1.42
N SER A 251 28.93 58.88 -2.23
CA SER A 251 29.60 58.78 -3.53
C SER A 251 31.13 58.82 -3.38
N GLY A 252 31.87 58.02 -4.15
CA GLY A 252 33.29 58.27 -4.45
C GLY A 252 34.19 57.04 -4.39
N GLY A 253 35.32 57.08 -5.13
CA GLY A 253 36.44 56.14 -4.95
C GLY A 253 36.83 55.32 -6.19
N SER A 254 37.41 55.99 -7.19
CA SER A 254 38.13 55.34 -8.29
C SER A 254 39.58 55.01 -7.93
N GLY A 255 40.14 53.94 -8.52
CA GLY A 255 41.58 53.80 -8.77
C GLY A 255 42.32 52.74 -7.94
N GLY A 256 43.34 52.11 -8.54
CA GLY A 256 44.22 51.16 -7.84
C GLY A 256 44.80 50.02 -8.68
N SER A 257 45.41 50.31 -9.84
CA SER A 257 46.29 49.35 -10.54
C SER A 257 47.75 49.58 -10.16
N GLY A 258 48.54 48.51 -10.03
CA GLY A 258 50.00 48.57 -9.88
C GLY A 258 50.57 47.52 -8.92
N GLY A 259 51.61 46.79 -9.34
CA GLY A 259 52.24 45.76 -8.50
C GLY A 259 53.18 44.78 -9.21
N SER A 260 54.00 45.24 -10.16
CA SER A 260 55.04 44.41 -10.79
C SER A 260 56.33 44.46 -9.97
N GLY A 261 56.97 43.33 -9.68
CA GLY A 261 58.30 43.29 -9.04
C GLY A 261 58.87 41.86 -8.91
N PRO A 262 60.19 41.60 -9.13
CA PRO A 262 60.68 40.25 -9.45
C PRO A 262 61.77 39.70 -8.50
N ALA A 263 62.39 38.58 -8.90
CA ALA A 263 63.65 37.99 -8.43
C ALA A 263 63.63 37.30 -7.04
N ASP A 264 64.48 36.32 -6.72
CA ASP A 264 65.24 35.33 -7.53
C ASP A 264 65.78 34.23 -6.58
N GLY A 265 66.10 33.05 -7.11
CA GLY A 265 67.07 32.11 -6.51
C GLY A 265 66.57 31.14 -5.42
N GLY A 266 66.75 29.83 -5.63
CA GLY A 266 66.39 28.79 -4.66
C GLY A 266 66.56 27.36 -5.19
N SER A 267 67.80 26.96 -5.45
CA SER A 267 68.15 25.71 -6.14
C SER A 267 67.94 24.41 -5.33
N GLY A 268 67.48 23.36 -6.02
CA GLY A 268 68.00 21.99 -5.85
C GLY A 268 67.07 20.95 -5.23
N GLY A 269 67.04 19.74 -5.83
CA GLY A 269 66.42 18.53 -5.27
C GLY A 269 65.51 17.80 -6.25
N GLY A 270 66.04 16.78 -6.93
CA GLY A 270 65.25 15.98 -7.88
C GLY A 270 64.25 15.05 -7.19
N GLY A 271 63.12 14.79 -7.86
CA GLY A 271 62.09 13.83 -7.46
C GLY A 271 61.29 13.38 -8.67
N ALA A 272 61.02 12.07 -8.78
CA ALA A 272 60.44 11.46 -9.98
C ALA A 272 59.04 12.02 -10.34
N GLY A 273 58.74 12.02 -11.63
CA GLY A 273 57.52 12.63 -12.17
C GLY A 273 56.23 12.02 -11.59
N GLN A 274 55.42 12.87 -10.96
CA GLN A 274 54.04 12.54 -10.65
C GLN A 274 53.17 12.83 -11.89
N ALA A 275 52.59 11.77 -12.45
CA ALA A 275 51.53 11.93 -13.44
C ALA A 275 50.36 12.70 -12.79
N GLY A 276 49.83 13.70 -13.49
CA GLY A 276 48.75 14.56 -12.98
C GLY A 276 47.48 13.75 -12.71
N ALA A 277 47.31 13.31 -11.47
CA ALA A 277 46.08 12.66 -11.01
C ALA A 277 44.95 13.70 -11.00
N ALA A 278 44.07 13.63 -11.99
CA ALA A 278 42.86 14.43 -12.00
C ALA A 278 42.09 14.24 -10.68
N PRO A 279 41.53 15.30 -10.07
CA PRO A 279 40.81 15.20 -8.81
C PRO A 279 39.72 14.12 -8.96
N PRO A 280 39.59 13.19 -7.99
CA PRO A 280 38.67 12.07 -8.14
C PRO A 280 37.26 12.61 -8.33
N ARG A 281 36.73 12.43 -9.55
CA ARG A 281 35.34 12.74 -9.86
C ARG A 281 34.49 12.02 -8.84
N ARG A 282 33.88 12.76 -7.90
CA ARG A 282 32.89 12.21 -6.98
C ARG A 282 31.84 11.54 -7.85
N ALA A 283 31.83 10.20 -7.84
CA ALA A 283 30.73 9.44 -8.43
C ALA A 283 29.44 10.02 -7.85
N PRO A 284 28.38 10.22 -8.67
CA PRO A 284 27.11 10.69 -8.15
C PRO A 284 26.74 9.75 -7.01
N ARG A 285 26.60 10.30 -5.79
CA ARG A 285 26.12 9.54 -4.65
C ARG A 285 24.74 9.06 -5.05
N SER A 286 24.61 7.78 -5.38
CA SER A 286 23.31 7.13 -5.51
C SER A 286 22.57 7.43 -4.22
N ALA A 287 21.47 8.19 -4.34
CA ALA A 287 20.64 8.51 -3.19
C ALA A 287 20.22 7.17 -2.59
N GLY A 288 20.72 6.88 -1.39
CA GLY A 288 20.56 5.57 -0.77
C GLY A 288 19.09 5.30 -0.58
N SER A 289 18.51 4.47 -1.45
CA SER A 289 17.13 4.04 -1.36
C SER A 289 16.95 3.34 -0.02
N VAL A 290 16.26 4.01 0.90
CA VAL A 290 15.97 3.50 2.25
C VAL A 290 14.87 2.47 2.11
N GLY A 291 15.25 1.25 1.71
CA GLY A 291 14.33 0.19 1.28
C GLY A 291 13.24 -0.09 2.31
N GLY A 292 12.05 0.47 2.05
CA GLY A 292 10.82 0.12 2.74
C GLY A 292 10.23 -1.18 2.21
N GLY A 293 9.42 -1.85 3.03
CA GLY A 293 8.70 -3.04 2.62
C GLY A 293 7.52 -2.75 1.69
N ASP A 294 6.99 -3.80 1.07
CA ASP A 294 5.72 -3.72 0.33
C ASP A 294 4.56 -3.41 1.30
N VAL A 295 3.57 -2.65 0.83
CA VAL A 295 2.26 -2.52 1.48
C VAL A 295 1.20 -3.21 0.62
N ARG A 296 0.48 -4.18 1.21
CA ARG A 296 -0.52 -5.00 0.53
C ARG A 296 -1.87 -4.91 1.22
N LEU A 297 -2.85 -4.40 0.50
CA LEU A 297 -4.23 -4.28 0.96
C LEU A 297 -5.13 -5.18 0.10
N GLY A 298 -5.95 -6.01 0.74
CA GLY A 298 -7.07 -6.67 0.06
C GLY A 298 -8.15 -5.64 -0.22
N ALA A 299 -9.05 -5.43 0.74
CA ALA A 299 -10.07 -4.38 0.65
C ALA A 299 -9.93 -3.38 1.82
N ALA A 300 -9.92 -2.09 1.51
CA ALA A 300 -9.91 -1.00 2.50
C ALA A 300 -11.11 -0.07 2.32
N TYR A 301 -11.79 0.24 3.43
CA TYR A 301 -12.98 1.09 3.47
C TYR A 301 -12.83 2.13 4.58
N GLY A 302 -13.12 3.40 4.27
CA GLY A 302 -13.06 4.45 5.30
C GLY A 302 -13.44 5.87 4.89
N GLN A 303 -13.11 6.84 5.74
CA GLN A 303 -13.18 8.26 5.39
C GLN A 303 -11.83 8.76 4.88
N ARG A 304 -10.74 8.47 5.58
CA ARG A 304 -9.39 8.91 5.21
C ARG A 304 -8.40 7.77 5.33
N ALA A 305 -7.43 7.74 4.41
CA ALA A 305 -6.32 6.81 4.48
C ALA A 305 -5.03 7.50 4.04
N SER A 306 -3.99 7.41 4.86
CA SER A 306 -2.61 7.71 4.47
C SER A 306 -1.85 6.40 4.35
N VAL A 307 -1.13 6.21 3.24
CA VAL A 307 -0.35 5.01 2.96
C VAL A 307 1.02 5.39 2.42
N GLU A 308 2.07 5.08 3.18
CA GLU A 308 3.45 5.41 2.84
C GLU A 308 4.32 4.16 2.72
N THR A 309 5.09 4.05 1.64
CA THR A 309 6.15 3.03 1.49
C THR A 309 7.51 3.70 1.38
N GLY A 310 8.54 3.13 2.01
CA GLY A 310 9.92 3.59 1.83
C GLY A 310 10.51 3.32 0.44
N GLY A 311 9.73 2.80 -0.51
CA GLY A 311 10.19 2.39 -1.84
C GLY A 311 9.71 0.99 -2.27
N GLY A 312 9.12 0.22 -1.36
CA GLY A 312 8.40 -1.03 -1.69
C GLY A 312 7.11 -0.76 -2.48
N ALA A 313 6.55 -1.80 -3.09
CA ALA A 313 5.34 -1.66 -3.88
C ALA A 313 4.09 -1.49 -2.99
N LEU A 314 3.18 -0.60 -3.40
CA LEU A 314 1.84 -0.50 -2.83
C LEU A 314 0.84 -1.24 -3.73
N ARG A 315 0.21 -2.30 -3.23
CA ARG A 315 -0.85 -3.01 -3.94
C ARG A 315 -2.13 -3.00 -3.14
N ALA A 316 -3.23 -2.55 -3.75
CA ALA A 316 -4.56 -2.61 -3.15
C ALA A 316 -5.56 -3.29 -4.10
N ALA A 317 -6.27 -4.33 -3.65
CA ALA A 317 -7.27 -4.96 -4.52
C ALA A 317 -8.54 -4.11 -4.68
N HIS A 318 -8.96 -3.40 -3.62
CA HIS A 318 -10.05 -2.42 -3.64
C HIS A 318 -9.88 -1.36 -2.53
N VAL A 319 -10.10 -0.08 -2.85
CA VAL A 319 -10.12 1.02 -1.87
C VAL A 319 -11.35 1.92 -2.09
N SER A 320 -12.09 2.19 -1.02
CA SER A 320 -13.25 3.09 -1.03
C SER A 320 -13.13 4.06 0.15
N CYS A 321 -12.72 5.30 -0.15
CA CYS A 321 -12.53 6.35 0.84
C CYS A 321 -13.53 7.49 0.58
N ALA A 322 -14.46 7.74 1.50
CA ALA A 322 -15.46 8.82 1.35
C ALA A 322 -14.86 10.24 1.42
N GLY A 323 -13.65 10.37 1.98
CA GLY A 323 -12.82 11.57 1.93
C GLY A 323 -11.62 11.33 1.01
N LEU A 324 -10.40 11.41 1.54
CA LEU A 324 -9.16 11.35 0.77
C LEU A 324 -8.32 10.10 1.09
N LEU A 325 -7.95 9.36 0.05
CA LEU A 325 -6.80 8.44 0.03
C LEU A 325 -5.53 9.22 -0.37
N SER A 326 -4.55 9.30 0.52
CA SER A 326 -3.19 9.75 0.20
C SER A 326 -2.27 8.53 0.16
N ALA A 327 -1.58 8.32 -0.96
CA ALA A 327 -0.62 7.25 -1.11
C ALA A 327 0.70 7.78 -1.67
N ASP A 328 1.81 7.59 -0.94
CA ASP A 328 3.15 7.97 -1.36
C ASP A 328 4.07 6.74 -1.32
N SER A 329 4.66 6.42 -2.47
CA SER A 329 5.63 5.35 -2.63
C SER A 329 6.97 5.97 -2.97
N GLY A 330 8.01 5.62 -2.20
CA GLY A 330 9.38 6.11 -2.37
C GLY A 330 10.12 5.70 -3.66
N GLY A 331 9.40 5.31 -4.71
CA GLY A 331 9.94 4.80 -5.99
C GLY A 331 9.31 3.49 -6.47
N GLY A 332 8.52 2.81 -5.61
CA GLY A 332 7.88 1.53 -5.92
C GLY A 332 6.55 1.65 -6.68
N GLU A 333 6.15 0.59 -7.36
CA GLU A 333 4.88 0.52 -8.11
C GLU A 333 3.67 0.73 -7.18
N ILE A 334 2.70 1.54 -7.62
CA ILE A 334 1.36 1.66 -7.01
C ILE A 334 0.37 0.93 -7.92
N ASP A 335 -0.39 -0.02 -7.40
CA ASP A 335 -1.33 -0.86 -8.15
C ASP A 335 -2.66 -1.00 -7.40
N ILE A 336 -3.68 -0.23 -7.81
CA ILE A 336 -5.00 -0.18 -7.18
C ILE A 336 -6.06 -0.76 -8.13
N GLY A 337 -6.53 -1.97 -7.83
CA GLY A 337 -7.46 -2.75 -8.67
C GLY A 337 -8.91 -2.26 -8.70
N GLY A 338 -9.28 -1.33 -7.81
CA GLY A 338 -10.56 -0.63 -7.79
C GLY A 338 -10.50 0.54 -6.80
N LEU A 339 -10.84 1.74 -7.26
CA LEU A 339 -10.78 2.98 -6.48
C LEU A 339 -12.12 3.72 -6.55
N GLU A 340 -12.68 4.05 -5.37
CA GLU A 340 -13.85 4.90 -5.18
C GLU A 340 -13.51 6.10 -4.27
N GLY A 341 -14.19 7.24 -4.48
CA GLY A 341 -13.97 8.50 -3.76
C GLY A 341 -12.84 9.35 -4.32
N CYS A 342 -12.14 10.09 -3.45
CA CYS A 342 -11.01 10.96 -3.81
C CYS A 342 -9.64 10.37 -3.46
N ALA A 343 -8.64 10.55 -4.33
CA ALA A 343 -7.27 10.07 -4.10
C ALA A 343 -6.14 10.99 -4.60
N SER A 344 -4.97 10.86 -3.99
CA SER A 344 -3.69 11.42 -4.41
C SER A 344 -2.62 10.32 -4.35
N LEU A 345 -2.11 9.87 -5.50
CA LEU A 345 -1.15 8.77 -5.61
C LEU A 345 0.19 9.29 -6.16
N LEU A 346 1.27 9.17 -5.39
CA LEU A 346 2.61 9.66 -5.71
C LEU A 346 3.60 8.48 -5.73
N SER A 347 4.35 8.27 -6.80
CA SER A 347 5.21 7.08 -6.97
C SER A 347 6.69 7.39 -7.22
N ARG A 348 7.05 8.68 -7.37
CA ARG A 348 8.44 9.19 -7.39
C ARG A 348 9.40 8.46 -8.36
N GLY A 349 8.89 8.03 -9.51
CA GLY A 349 9.59 7.28 -10.55
C GLY A 349 9.00 5.89 -10.82
N GLY A 350 8.24 5.33 -9.88
CA GLY A 350 7.56 4.06 -10.05
C GLY A 350 6.33 4.13 -10.98
N ARG A 351 5.87 2.97 -11.43
CA ARG A 351 4.64 2.85 -12.23
C ARG A 351 3.41 3.03 -11.34
N ILE A 352 2.39 3.73 -11.84
CA ILE A 352 1.06 3.77 -11.24
C ILE A 352 0.08 3.01 -12.13
N ARG A 353 -0.67 2.05 -11.56
CA ARG A 353 -1.87 1.47 -12.15
C ARG A 353 -3.05 1.74 -11.24
N VAL A 354 -4.14 2.24 -11.79
CA VAL A 354 -5.38 2.48 -11.03
C VAL A 354 -6.61 2.20 -11.87
N HIS A 355 -7.60 1.53 -11.29
CA HIS A 355 -8.90 1.29 -11.89
C HIS A 355 -9.98 2.11 -11.18
N LEU A 356 -10.50 3.13 -11.87
CA LEU A 356 -11.53 4.05 -11.36
C LEU A 356 -12.92 3.39 -11.48
N HIS A 357 -13.60 3.23 -10.35
CA HIS A 357 -14.92 2.61 -10.25
C HIS A 357 -16.08 3.64 -10.40
N GLU A 358 -17.33 3.17 -10.37
CA GLU A 358 -18.52 4.01 -10.59
C GLU A 358 -18.65 5.20 -9.63
N ARG A 359 -18.17 5.05 -8.39
CA ARG A 359 -18.21 6.06 -7.31
C ARG A 359 -16.90 6.85 -7.17
N PHE A 360 -16.10 6.88 -8.21
CA PHE A 360 -14.90 7.70 -8.25
C PHE A 360 -15.26 9.19 -8.40
N GLU A 361 -14.59 10.04 -7.62
CA GLU A 361 -14.81 11.50 -7.64
C GLU A 361 -13.61 12.24 -8.24
N SER A 362 -12.47 12.28 -7.53
CA SER A 362 -11.27 12.98 -8.00
C SER A 362 -9.96 12.26 -7.74
N CYS A 363 -9.01 12.35 -8.66
CA CYS A 363 -7.71 11.72 -8.55
C CYS A 363 -6.60 12.66 -9.00
N PHE A 364 -5.54 12.74 -8.20
CA PHE A 364 -4.24 13.25 -8.60
C PHE A 364 -3.25 12.09 -8.67
N LEU A 365 -2.58 11.91 -9.81
CA LEU A 365 -1.56 10.89 -10.03
C LEU A 365 -0.24 11.56 -10.39
N ASP A 366 0.84 11.29 -9.66
CA ASP A 366 2.20 11.73 -10.01
C ASP A 366 3.18 10.55 -9.98
N SER A 367 3.55 10.04 -11.15
CA SER A 367 4.57 9.00 -11.28
C SER A 367 5.99 9.56 -11.33
N SER A 368 6.15 10.89 -11.42
CA SER A 368 7.40 11.63 -11.53
C SER A 368 8.38 11.08 -12.59
N GLY A 369 7.86 10.47 -13.64
CA GLY A 369 8.63 9.87 -14.74
C GLY A 369 8.33 8.39 -15.00
N GLY A 370 7.67 7.67 -14.10
CA GLY A 370 7.18 6.31 -14.35
C GLY A 370 5.97 6.26 -15.27
N ASP A 371 5.60 5.07 -15.76
CA ASP A 371 4.36 4.90 -16.54
C ASP A 371 3.12 5.08 -15.64
N VAL A 372 2.03 5.59 -16.20
CA VAL A 372 0.70 5.63 -15.56
C VAL A 372 -0.33 4.94 -16.45
N GLU A 373 -0.99 3.91 -15.91
CA GLU A 373 -2.10 3.20 -16.55
C GLU A 373 -3.39 3.45 -15.76
N VAL A 374 -4.34 4.19 -16.35
CA VAL A 374 -5.66 4.46 -15.75
C VAL A 374 -6.72 3.67 -16.51
N LEU A 375 -7.35 2.74 -15.81
CA LEU A 375 -8.52 2.02 -16.30
C LEU A 375 -9.77 2.73 -15.78
N ILE A 376 -10.74 3.00 -16.63
CA ILE A 376 -11.97 3.72 -16.27
C ILE A 376 -13.17 2.81 -16.53
N SER A 377 -13.93 2.50 -15.48
CA SER A 377 -15.20 1.79 -15.60
C SER A 377 -16.20 2.62 -16.44
N PRO A 378 -16.99 2.02 -17.37
CA PRO A 378 -17.91 2.77 -18.23
C PRO A 378 -18.95 3.63 -17.49
N GLY A 379 -19.32 3.24 -16.27
CA GLY A 379 -20.23 3.98 -15.39
C GLY A 379 -19.57 5.00 -14.45
N ALA A 380 -18.24 5.20 -14.52
CA ALA A 380 -17.52 6.13 -13.65
C ALA A 380 -17.85 7.60 -13.99
N ALA A 381 -18.46 8.29 -13.04
CA ALA A 381 -18.72 9.73 -13.10
C ALA A 381 -17.48 10.53 -12.66
N VAL A 382 -16.37 10.39 -13.40
CA VAL A 382 -15.11 11.13 -13.19
C VAL A 382 -15.41 12.63 -13.04
N ALA A 383 -15.20 13.22 -11.86
CA ALA A 383 -15.39 14.66 -11.67
C ALA A 383 -14.10 15.44 -11.96
N SER A 384 -12.95 14.93 -11.50
CA SER A 384 -11.63 15.50 -11.82
C SER A 384 -10.53 14.43 -11.86
N LEU A 385 -9.91 14.20 -13.02
CA LEU A 385 -8.72 13.36 -13.16
C LEU A 385 -7.53 14.23 -13.58
N GLN A 386 -6.53 14.34 -12.70
CA GLN A 386 -5.25 14.97 -13.00
C GLN A 386 -4.14 13.93 -13.00
N VAL A 387 -3.37 13.86 -14.08
CA VAL A 387 -2.25 12.92 -14.24
C VAL A 387 -1.00 13.67 -14.63
N GLN A 388 0.04 13.54 -13.82
CA GLN A 388 1.40 13.98 -14.08
C GLN A 388 2.29 12.75 -14.27
N ALA A 389 2.70 12.52 -15.51
CA ALA A 389 3.66 11.48 -15.88
C ALA A 389 4.51 11.98 -17.04
N GLY A 390 4.51 11.28 -18.18
CA GLY A 390 5.58 11.41 -19.17
C GLY A 390 5.39 10.99 -20.63
N GLY A 391 6.13 11.67 -21.50
CA GLY A 391 6.16 11.51 -22.94
C GLY A 391 4.78 11.31 -23.54
N GLY A 392 4.55 10.13 -24.11
CA GLY A 392 3.32 9.85 -24.84
C GLY A 392 2.10 9.73 -23.93
N VAL A 393 1.07 10.51 -24.23
CA VAL A 393 -0.31 10.21 -23.80
C VAL A 393 -0.94 9.26 -24.83
N ARG A 394 -1.51 8.16 -24.36
CA ARG A 394 -2.36 7.25 -25.15
C ARG A 394 -3.75 7.22 -24.55
N VAL A 395 -4.75 7.42 -25.39
CA VAL A 395 -6.17 7.32 -25.01
C VAL A 395 -6.78 6.23 -25.88
N ASP A 396 -7.45 5.27 -25.24
CA ASP A 396 -8.21 4.23 -25.94
C ASP A 396 -9.35 4.85 -26.77
N ALA A 397 -9.59 4.33 -27.98
CA ALA A 397 -10.65 4.81 -28.86
C ALA A 397 -12.06 4.68 -28.26
N ALA A 398 -12.25 3.80 -27.26
CA ALA A 398 -13.49 3.69 -26.50
C ALA A 398 -13.70 4.85 -25.49
N LEU A 399 -12.65 5.60 -25.11
CA LEU A 399 -12.78 6.78 -24.25
C LEU A 399 -13.05 8.03 -25.09
N ARG A 400 -14.26 8.58 -24.93
CA ARG A 400 -14.61 9.88 -25.49
C ARG A 400 -14.04 11.00 -24.61
N VAL A 401 -12.95 11.59 -25.07
CA VAL A 401 -12.40 12.82 -24.51
C VAL A 401 -12.69 13.98 -25.47
N SER A 402 -13.37 15.01 -25.00
CA SER A 402 -13.61 16.25 -25.74
C SER A 402 -12.71 17.35 -25.18
N GLY A 403 -11.76 17.84 -25.99
CA GLY A 403 -10.79 18.86 -25.59
C GLY A 403 -9.55 18.86 -26.48
N GLU A 404 -8.47 19.44 -25.98
CA GLU A 404 -7.17 19.49 -26.65
C GLU A 404 -6.37 18.23 -26.34
N LEU A 405 -6.06 17.45 -27.40
CA LEU A 405 -5.17 16.29 -27.32
C LEU A 405 -3.86 16.61 -28.06
N GLY A 406 -2.80 16.87 -27.29
CA GLY A 406 -1.43 16.98 -27.76
C GLY A 406 -0.66 15.66 -27.65
N PRO A 407 0.58 15.60 -28.17
CA PRO A 407 1.42 14.39 -28.06
C PRO A 407 1.84 14.07 -26.61
N THR A 408 1.96 15.12 -25.78
CA THR A 408 2.47 15.08 -24.39
C THR A 408 1.50 15.66 -23.37
N SER A 409 0.28 16.02 -23.78
CA SER A 409 -0.74 16.56 -22.88
C SER A 409 -2.14 16.27 -23.41
N CYS A 410 -3.11 16.16 -22.51
CA CYS A 410 -4.53 16.05 -22.86
C CYS A 410 -5.35 16.85 -21.84
N ALA A 411 -6.04 17.88 -22.30
CA ALA A 411 -6.85 18.75 -21.46
C ALA A 411 -8.27 18.83 -22.03
N GLY A 412 -9.28 18.45 -21.25
CA GLY A 412 -10.64 18.38 -21.75
C GLY A 412 -11.63 17.83 -20.74
N THR A 413 -12.71 17.26 -21.24
CA THR A 413 -13.69 16.53 -20.44
C THR A 413 -13.83 15.08 -20.91
N ILE A 414 -13.88 14.15 -19.96
CA ILE A 414 -14.26 12.76 -20.26
C ILE A 414 -15.78 12.70 -20.28
N ALA A 415 -16.35 12.29 -21.42
CA ALA A 415 -17.76 11.94 -21.48
C ALA A 415 -17.97 10.57 -20.83
N GLY A 416 -18.03 10.55 -19.50
CA GLY A 416 -18.50 9.38 -18.75
C GLY A 416 -19.89 8.98 -19.24
N GLY A 417 -20.19 7.68 -19.23
CA GLY A 417 -21.44 7.10 -19.72
C GLY A 417 -22.64 7.45 -18.83
N GLY A 418 -22.99 8.74 -18.76
CA GLY A 418 -24.16 9.23 -18.06
C GLY A 418 -25.41 8.46 -18.50
N ARG A 419 -26.29 8.17 -17.54
CA ARG A 419 -27.39 7.18 -17.63
C ARG A 419 -28.54 7.52 -18.60
N GLY A 420 -28.25 8.13 -19.75
CA GLY A 420 -29.13 8.15 -20.91
C GLY A 420 -29.34 6.71 -21.43
N GLY A 421 -30.59 6.36 -21.74
CA GLY A 421 -31.02 4.98 -21.95
C GLY A 421 -30.32 4.21 -23.08
N GLY A 422 -30.50 2.88 -23.05
CA GLY A 422 -29.77 1.93 -23.88
C GLY A 422 -29.94 2.05 -25.39
N ALA A 423 -29.17 1.23 -26.10
CA ALA A 423 -29.06 1.10 -27.56
C ALA A 423 -28.46 2.30 -28.32
N ALA A 424 -28.91 3.54 -28.10
CA ALA A 424 -28.48 4.69 -28.90
C ALA A 424 -26.97 5.01 -28.78
N GLY A 425 -26.40 4.87 -27.57
CA GLY A 425 -24.98 5.14 -27.34
C GLY A 425 -24.03 4.22 -28.10
N ALA A 426 -24.39 2.94 -28.28
CA ALA A 426 -23.55 1.93 -28.93
C ALA A 426 -23.42 2.16 -30.44
N ALA A 427 -24.52 2.51 -31.13
CA ALA A 427 -24.49 2.88 -32.55
C ALA A 427 -23.55 4.08 -32.77
N SER A 428 -23.75 5.15 -32.00
CA SER A 428 -22.91 6.35 -32.10
C SER A 428 -21.42 6.11 -31.79
N ALA A 429 -21.06 5.01 -31.12
CA ALA A 429 -19.67 4.66 -30.82
C ALA A 429 -18.98 3.98 -32.02
N ALA A 430 -19.72 3.18 -32.79
CA ALA A 430 -19.25 2.69 -34.08
C ALA A 430 -19.05 3.86 -35.07
N ASP A 431 -20.01 4.79 -35.12
CA ASP A 431 -19.93 5.97 -36.00
C ASP A 431 -18.76 6.91 -35.62
N ALA A 432 -18.53 7.13 -34.31
CA ALA A 432 -17.39 7.92 -33.84
C ALA A 432 -16.04 7.24 -34.11
N ALA A 433 -15.96 5.90 -33.99
CA ALA A 433 -14.76 5.15 -34.34
C ALA A 433 -14.48 5.19 -35.86
N ALA A 434 -15.52 5.11 -36.69
CA ALA A 434 -15.41 5.29 -38.14
C ALA A 434 -14.93 6.69 -38.50
N ALA A 435 -15.50 7.74 -37.90
CA ALA A 435 -15.09 9.13 -38.13
C ALA A 435 -13.63 9.39 -37.68
N ALA A 436 -13.19 8.83 -36.54
CA ALA A 436 -11.81 8.93 -36.08
C ALA A 436 -10.83 8.19 -37.01
N ALA A 437 -11.22 7.01 -37.50
CA ALA A 437 -10.44 6.28 -38.51
C ALA A 437 -10.36 7.04 -39.84
N GLU A 438 -11.44 7.71 -40.26
CA GLU A 438 -11.49 8.54 -41.45
C GLU A 438 -10.62 9.81 -41.30
N GLN A 439 -10.65 10.48 -40.15
CA GLN A 439 -9.72 11.59 -39.85
C GLN A 439 -8.26 11.14 -39.86
N ALA A 440 -7.94 9.99 -39.27
CA ALA A 440 -6.59 9.41 -39.32
C ALA A 440 -6.17 9.00 -40.75
N ALA A 441 -7.12 8.61 -41.61
CA ALA A 441 -6.87 8.34 -43.02
C ALA A 441 -6.73 9.65 -43.84
N ALA A 442 -7.52 10.68 -43.54
CA ALA A 442 -7.44 12.00 -44.18
C ALA A 442 -6.09 12.67 -43.88
N ALA A 443 -5.61 12.61 -42.63
CA ALA A 443 -4.28 13.08 -42.24
C ALA A 443 -3.13 12.38 -43.00
N ARG A 444 -3.34 11.14 -43.48
CA ARG A 444 -2.39 10.43 -44.36
C ARG A 444 -2.53 10.78 -45.84
N ARG A 445 -3.68 11.31 -46.27
CA ARG A 445 -3.97 11.72 -47.66
C ARG A 445 -3.54 13.16 -47.94
N VAL A 446 -3.54 14.03 -46.93
CA VAL A 446 -2.93 15.37 -47.01
C VAL A 446 -1.42 15.21 -46.91
N GLY A 447 -0.81 14.72 -47.99
CA GLY A 447 0.63 14.56 -48.11
C GLY A 447 1.32 15.92 -48.07
N VAL A 448 1.89 16.27 -46.92
CA VAL A 448 2.90 17.33 -46.80
C VAL A 448 4.24 16.71 -47.22
N PRO A 449 4.81 17.09 -48.38
CA PRO A 449 6.00 16.44 -48.90
C PRO A 449 7.26 17.00 -48.22
N GLY A 450 8.05 16.11 -47.61
CA GLY A 450 9.43 16.41 -47.21
C GLY A 450 9.77 16.14 -45.75
N TYR A 451 10.06 14.88 -45.43
CA TYR A 451 11.13 14.50 -44.50
C TYR A 451 11.56 13.06 -44.82
N SER A 452 12.70 12.91 -45.49
CA SER A 452 13.34 11.62 -45.73
C SER A 452 14.13 11.16 -44.50
N THR A 453 14.14 9.85 -44.25
CA THR A 453 14.63 9.22 -43.02
C THR A 453 16.15 9.00 -42.97
N GLU A 454 16.95 9.89 -43.57
CA GLU A 454 18.43 9.71 -43.70
C GLU A 454 19.27 10.84 -43.07
N ALA A 455 18.67 11.90 -42.53
CA ALA A 455 19.38 13.06 -41.97
C ALA A 455 19.48 13.06 -40.42
N ALA A 456 19.60 11.89 -39.78
CA ALA A 456 19.50 11.75 -38.31
C ALA A 456 20.67 11.01 -37.62
N VAL A 457 21.83 10.87 -38.28
CA VAL A 457 23.02 10.16 -37.71
C VAL A 457 24.28 11.03 -37.62
N GLU A 458 24.30 12.23 -38.24
CA GLU A 458 25.52 13.05 -38.34
C GLU A 458 25.40 14.43 -37.64
N ALA A 459 24.84 14.44 -36.43
CA ALA A 459 24.73 15.63 -35.58
C ALA A 459 25.20 15.41 -34.12
N GLU A 460 26.00 14.37 -33.85
CA GLU A 460 26.48 14.05 -32.48
C GLU A 460 28.00 14.19 -32.27
N ARG A 461 28.72 14.84 -33.20
CA ARG A 461 30.16 15.17 -33.04
C ARG A 461 30.52 16.56 -33.55
N GLY A 462 30.43 17.56 -32.68
CA GLY A 462 30.95 18.90 -32.93
C GLY A 462 30.65 19.88 -31.81
N SER A 463 31.68 20.26 -31.05
CA SER A 463 31.79 21.45 -30.17
C SER A 463 30.60 22.43 -30.12
N GLY A 464 30.07 22.84 -28.98
CA GLY A 464 30.76 23.05 -27.70
C GLY A 464 30.57 24.51 -27.28
N GLY A 465 29.58 24.76 -26.40
CA GLY A 465 29.24 26.10 -25.92
C GLY A 465 28.71 26.03 -24.49
N ALA A 466 29.38 26.73 -23.58
CA ALA A 466 28.99 26.75 -22.17
C ALA A 466 27.77 27.67 -21.96
N GLY A 467 26.67 27.10 -21.44
CA GLY A 467 25.48 27.83 -21.05
C GLY A 467 24.76 27.09 -19.91
N GLY A 468 24.76 27.66 -18.71
CA GLY A 468 24.17 27.02 -17.54
C GLY A 468 22.64 27.01 -17.60
N ALA A 469 22.04 25.82 -17.72
CA ALA A 469 20.60 25.65 -17.59
C ALA A 469 20.22 25.52 -16.11
N GLY A 470 19.57 26.54 -15.56
CA GLY A 470 18.93 26.45 -14.25
C GLY A 470 17.71 25.53 -14.30
N HIS A 471 17.57 24.63 -13.34
CA HIS A 471 16.34 23.83 -13.19
C HIS A 471 15.17 24.76 -12.87
N GLY A 472 14.19 24.83 -13.78
CA GLY A 472 12.95 25.58 -13.57
C GLY A 472 12.17 25.01 -12.39
N ALA A 473 11.74 25.88 -11.47
CA ALA A 473 10.94 25.48 -10.32
C ALA A 473 9.60 24.89 -10.78
N GLY A 474 9.37 23.61 -10.46
CA GLY A 474 8.08 22.97 -10.67
C GLY A 474 6.99 23.68 -9.86
N ALA A 475 5.82 23.88 -10.47
CA ALA A 475 4.70 24.54 -9.81
C ALA A 475 4.12 23.64 -8.70
N VAL A 476 4.55 23.87 -7.45
CA VAL A 476 4.05 23.16 -6.26
C VAL A 476 2.58 23.52 -6.05
N TRP A 477 1.67 22.67 -6.54
CA TRP A 477 0.24 22.79 -6.29
C TRP A 477 -0.12 22.13 -4.95
N ASN A 478 -0.71 22.91 -4.05
CA ASN A 478 -0.97 22.48 -2.69
C ASN A 478 -2.23 21.59 -2.61
N ALA A 479 -2.03 20.30 -2.31
CA ALA A 479 -3.07 19.26 -2.26
C ALA A 479 -4.22 19.59 -1.28
N SER A 480 -4.02 20.48 -0.31
CA SER A 480 -5.06 20.97 0.60
C SER A 480 -6.25 21.65 -0.12
N ARG A 481 -6.13 22.04 -1.40
CA ARG A 481 -7.27 22.51 -2.19
C ARG A 481 -8.23 21.39 -2.63
N LEU A 482 -7.78 20.14 -2.83
CA LEU A 482 -8.69 19.03 -3.17
C LEU A 482 -9.57 18.66 -1.97
N ALA A 483 -8.98 18.56 -0.77
CA ALA A 483 -9.71 18.17 0.45
C ALA A 483 -10.85 19.13 0.82
N ARG A 484 -10.75 20.41 0.44
CA ARG A 484 -11.77 21.43 0.75
C ARG A 484 -12.97 21.41 -0.21
N ALA A 485 -12.85 20.80 -1.38
CA ALA A 485 -13.95 20.70 -2.35
C ALA A 485 -15.02 19.66 -1.96
N GLY A 486 -14.67 18.65 -1.15
CA GLY A 486 -15.59 17.59 -0.72
C GLY A 486 -16.24 17.78 0.66
N ALA A 487 -15.73 18.71 1.49
CA ALA A 487 -16.13 18.79 2.91
C ALA A 487 -17.40 19.64 3.17
N ASP A 488 -17.70 20.62 2.33
CA ASP A 488 -18.69 21.68 2.61
C ASP A 488 -20.08 21.45 1.96
N GLY A 489 -20.41 20.22 1.57
CA GLY A 489 -21.66 19.84 0.87
C GLY A 489 -22.95 19.84 1.72
N GLY A 490 -22.99 20.61 2.82
CA GLY A 490 -24.04 20.55 3.84
C GLY A 490 -25.16 21.59 3.69
N GLY A 491 -26.26 21.23 3.02
CA GLY A 491 -27.59 21.78 3.31
C GLY A 491 -27.93 23.19 2.79
N GLY A 492 -28.12 23.32 1.47
CA GLY A 492 -28.73 24.50 0.84
C GLY A 492 -29.75 24.11 -0.24
N GLY A 493 -31.04 24.04 0.11
CA GLY A 493 -32.09 23.67 -0.84
C GLY A 493 -32.51 24.83 -1.74
N GLY A 494 -32.15 24.79 -3.02
CA GLY A 494 -32.61 25.79 -4.00
C GLY A 494 -32.35 25.41 -5.46
N GLY A 495 -33.41 25.49 -6.28
CA GLY A 495 -33.36 25.69 -7.74
C GLY A 495 -32.64 24.62 -8.58
N GLY A 496 -33.37 23.62 -9.08
CA GLY A 496 -32.84 22.60 -9.98
C GLY A 496 -32.48 23.12 -11.39
N GLY A 497 -31.26 23.61 -11.55
CA GLY A 497 -30.60 23.76 -12.86
C GLY A 497 -29.72 22.54 -13.13
N GLY A 498 -30.23 21.55 -13.85
CA GLY A 498 -29.53 20.29 -14.17
C GLY A 498 -28.41 20.44 -15.21
N GLY A 499 -27.43 21.30 -14.94
CA GLY A 499 -26.22 21.39 -15.75
C GLY A 499 -25.43 20.09 -15.65
N GLY A 500 -25.34 19.34 -16.75
CA GLY A 500 -24.52 18.13 -16.82
C GLY A 500 -23.05 18.47 -16.61
N GLY A 501 -22.56 18.28 -15.38
CA GLY A 501 -21.18 18.56 -15.01
C GLY A 501 -20.21 17.66 -15.77
N GLY A 502 -19.62 18.19 -16.84
CA GLY A 502 -18.55 17.51 -17.57
C GLY A 502 -17.32 17.36 -16.68
N GLY A 503 -16.90 16.11 -16.47
CA GLY A 503 -15.73 15.78 -15.67
C GLY A 503 -14.44 16.36 -16.23
N LYS A 504 -13.65 17.07 -15.43
CA LYS A 504 -12.40 17.69 -15.88
C LYS A 504 -11.28 16.66 -16.01
N LEU A 505 -10.64 16.60 -17.16
CA LEU A 505 -9.42 15.82 -17.40
C LEU A 505 -8.24 16.77 -17.65
N VAL A 506 -7.13 16.56 -16.93
CA VAL A 506 -5.84 17.22 -17.19
C VAL A 506 -4.72 16.19 -17.10
N VAL A 507 -4.17 15.82 -18.25
CA VAL A 507 -2.99 14.96 -18.36
C VAL A 507 -1.81 15.79 -18.85
N ASN A 508 -0.70 15.72 -18.13
CA ASN A 508 0.59 16.26 -18.55
C ASN A 508 1.66 15.16 -18.47
N ALA A 509 2.45 15.06 -19.53
CA ALA A 509 3.34 13.94 -19.75
C ALA A 509 4.76 14.40 -20.20
N GLY A 510 5.65 14.64 -19.21
CA GLY A 510 7.13 14.79 -19.32
C GLY A 510 7.98 13.59 -19.82
N ALA A 511 8.42 12.63 -18.97
CA ALA A 511 9.40 11.55 -19.32
C ALA A 511 8.96 10.05 -19.58
N GLY A 512 8.10 9.37 -18.78
CA GLY A 512 7.49 8.02 -19.08
C GLY A 512 5.94 7.92 -19.17
N ARG A 513 5.38 6.94 -19.90
CA ARG A 513 4.08 6.98 -20.64
C ARG A 513 2.78 7.11 -19.80
N VAL A 514 1.77 7.85 -20.29
CA VAL A 514 0.36 7.74 -19.82
C VAL A 514 -0.47 6.88 -20.76
N GLU A 515 -1.29 5.98 -20.22
CA GLU A 515 -2.30 5.23 -20.95
C GLU A 515 -3.66 5.24 -20.23
N LEU A 516 -4.69 5.82 -20.87
CA LEU A 516 -6.07 5.82 -20.41
C LEU A 516 -6.87 4.77 -21.20
N ARG A 517 -7.60 3.87 -20.52
CA ARG A 517 -8.46 2.87 -21.17
C ARG A 517 -9.85 2.80 -20.56
N ALA A 518 -10.89 2.70 -21.39
CA ALA A 518 -12.21 2.24 -20.95
C ALA A 518 -12.17 0.72 -20.88
N LEU A 519 -12.54 0.14 -19.74
CA LEU A 519 -12.53 -1.31 -19.54
C LEU A 519 -13.72 -1.70 -18.67
N SER A 520 -14.48 -2.71 -19.10
CA SER A 520 -15.52 -3.27 -18.24
C SER A 520 -14.90 -4.00 -17.04
N TRP A 521 -15.64 -4.06 -15.93
CA TRP A 521 -15.20 -4.78 -14.74
C TRP A 521 -14.88 -6.26 -15.04
N MET A 522 -15.65 -6.91 -15.93
CA MET A 522 -15.40 -8.29 -16.35
C MET A 522 -14.07 -8.46 -17.08
N GLU A 523 -13.69 -7.51 -17.94
CA GLU A 523 -12.39 -7.55 -18.64
C GLU A 523 -11.23 -7.23 -17.69
N ALA A 524 -11.42 -6.29 -16.76
CA ALA A 524 -10.44 -5.98 -15.72
C ALA A 524 -10.18 -7.21 -14.82
N VAL A 525 -11.25 -7.90 -14.38
CA VAL A 525 -11.16 -9.17 -13.64
C VAL A 525 -10.50 -10.25 -14.49
N ALA A 526 -10.90 -10.45 -15.74
CA ALA A 526 -10.31 -11.44 -16.63
C ALA A 526 -8.82 -11.16 -16.93
N ARG A 527 -8.40 -9.90 -16.96
CA ARG A 527 -6.99 -9.49 -17.06
C ARG A 527 -6.24 -9.78 -15.76
N LYS A 528 -6.82 -9.47 -14.60
CA LYS A 528 -6.23 -9.77 -13.28
C LYS A 528 -6.06 -11.27 -13.04
N VAL A 529 -7.06 -12.10 -13.39
CA VAL A 529 -6.98 -13.56 -13.31
C VAL A 529 -5.89 -14.12 -14.23
N ARG A 530 -5.75 -13.58 -15.45
CA ARG A 530 -4.66 -13.96 -16.38
C ARG A 530 -3.28 -13.55 -15.86
N ALA A 531 -3.15 -12.40 -15.21
CA ALA A 531 -1.88 -11.94 -14.63
C ALA A 531 -1.49 -12.71 -13.36
N GLY A 532 -2.46 -13.02 -12.48
CA GLY A 532 -2.21 -13.76 -11.24
C GLY A 532 -2.01 -15.27 -11.43
N GLY A 533 -2.57 -15.85 -12.50
CA GLY A 533 -2.57 -17.30 -12.74
C GLY A 533 -1.20 -17.96 -12.97
N GLY A 534 -0.11 -17.19 -13.05
CA GLY A 534 1.26 -17.67 -13.19
C GLY A 534 2.08 -17.71 -11.89
N SER A 535 1.53 -17.23 -10.76
CA SER A 535 2.20 -17.22 -9.45
C SER A 535 1.54 -18.20 -8.47
N ALA A 536 2.32 -18.76 -7.55
CA ALA A 536 1.91 -19.83 -6.63
C ALA A 536 0.95 -19.41 -5.50
N ASP A 537 0.23 -18.29 -5.65
CA ASP A 537 -0.65 -17.69 -4.64
C ASP A 537 -2.12 -18.20 -4.72
N ARG A 538 -2.31 -19.33 -5.42
CA ARG A 538 -3.64 -19.91 -5.72
C ARG A 538 -4.32 -20.55 -4.49
N ASP A 539 -3.57 -20.78 -3.42
CA ASP A 539 -4.01 -21.47 -2.20
C ASP A 539 -4.39 -20.52 -1.04
N ARG A 540 -4.54 -19.21 -1.29
CA ARG A 540 -4.68 -18.18 -0.21
C ARG A 540 -5.86 -17.20 -0.34
N LEU A 541 -6.76 -17.43 -1.31
CA LEU A 541 -8.07 -16.76 -1.44
C LEU A 541 -9.21 -17.69 -1.00
#